data_AF-A0A318SY92-F1
#
_entry.id   AF-A0A318SY92-F1
#
_cell.length_a   1.000
_cell.length_b   1.000
_cell.length_c   1.000
_cell.angle_alpha   90.00
_cell.angle_beta   90.00
_cell.angle_gamma   90.00
#
_symmetry.space_group_name_H-M   'P 1'
#
loop_
_entity.id
_entity.type
_entity.pdbx_description
1 polymer ?
#
loop_
_entity_poly.entity_id
_entity_poly.type
_entity_poly.pdbx_seq_one_letter_code
_entity_poly.pdbx_strand_id
1 'polypeptide(L)'
;MMAAPETRQQYGDQWKGAERPGARQQAEGPGQGAEGCAEQGAQQAGESAHTVEGSQQPGEPGQGVQQPEESNRDRVRRLLLTPLGFRFRRGTDAGEARRSLDALADELGYMSDASLSALRGMLASKGEGSARCFWPDPATFRGFAEIVQPRPLEEVPALVRWFRSVEGPRAVEAGTLVETFLWFEKKKAPPLTPQARAMVAQRAQQNRRRLEVISDRRAREVRNDAQDLEWERWYRSTLARVEALVARVQREKQVGQTDPAQDTTRTAEEVAR
;
A
#
# COMPACT_ATOMS: atom_id res chain seq x y z
N MET A 1 -12.90 -32.44 26.90
CA MET A 1 -11.63 -32.74 26.19
C MET A 1 -11.91 -32.55 24.71
N MET A 2 -11.87 -31.32 24.18
CA MET A 2 -10.69 -30.63 23.61
C MET A 2 -10.01 -31.43 22.50
N ALA A 3 -10.42 -31.17 21.25
CA ALA A 3 -9.59 -31.22 20.05
C ALA A 3 -10.24 -30.32 18.98
N ALA A 4 -9.56 -29.23 18.62
CA ALA A 4 -9.96 -28.29 17.58
C ALA A 4 -9.70 -28.88 16.19
N PRO A 5 -10.51 -28.54 15.17
CA PRO A 5 -10.05 -28.60 13.80
C PRO A 5 -9.57 -27.22 13.34
N GLU A 6 -8.28 -27.14 13.05
CA GLU A 6 -7.68 -26.15 12.17
C GLU A 6 -8.36 -26.22 10.79
N THR A 7 -8.86 -25.09 10.28
CA THR A 7 -8.95 -24.85 8.82
C THR A 7 -8.93 -23.36 8.55
N ARG A 8 -7.72 -22.80 8.48
CA ARG A 8 -7.41 -21.50 7.85
C ARG A 8 -6.67 -21.79 6.54
N GLN A 9 -7.38 -22.24 5.51
CA GLN A 9 -6.91 -22.25 4.11
C GLN A 9 -7.98 -22.92 3.26
N GLN A 10 -8.72 -22.14 2.46
CA GLN A 10 -9.31 -22.54 1.17
C GLN A 10 -10.16 -21.40 0.61
N TYR A 11 -9.51 -20.40 0.02
CA TYR A 11 -10.10 -19.54 -1.01
C TYR A 11 -9.03 -19.28 -2.09
N GLY A 12 -8.34 -20.35 -2.51
CA GLY A 12 -7.17 -20.32 -3.39
C GLY A 12 -7.16 -21.35 -4.52
N ASP A 13 -8.26 -22.08 -4.78
CA ASP A 13 -8.27 -23.16 -5.78
C ASP A 13 -9.36 -22.99 -6.84
N GLN A 14 -9.19 -22.00 -7.72
CA GLN A 14 -9.92 -22.04 -8.99
C GLN A 14 -9.15 -21.48 -10.18
N TRP A 15 -7.83 -21.70 -10.28
CA TRP A 15 -7.08 -21.38 -11.51
C TRP A 15 -5.87 -22.30 -11.70
N LYS A 16 -6.10 -23.59 -12.05
CA LYS A 16 -5.08 -24.42 -12.72
C LYS A 16 -5.64 -24.93 -14.05
N GLY A 17 -5.07 -24.44 -15.13
CA GLY A 17 -5.43 -24.81 -16.50
C GLY A 17 -4.48 -24.14 -17.50
N ALA A 18 -3.23 -24.59 -17.53
CA ALA A 18 -2.32 -24.43 -18.66
C ALA A 18 -1.17 -25.43 -18.48
N GLU A 19 -1.28 -26.56 -19.18
CA GLU A 19 -0.23 -27.58 -19.28
C GLU A 19 1.02 -27.02 -19.98
N ARG A 20 2.19 -27.38 -19.48
CA ARG A 20 3.46 -27.35 -20.23
C ARG A 20 4.10 -28.73 -20.13
N PRO A 21 4.41 -29.41 -21.23
CA PRO A 21 5.11 -30.68 -21.21
C PRO A 21 6.63 -30.50 -21.18
N GLY A 22 7.33 -31.49 -20.65
CA GLY A 22 8.66 -31.88 -21.15
C GLY A 22 9.82 -31.68 -20.20
N ALA A 23 10.02 -32.66 -19.31
CA ALA A 23 11.27 -32.91 -18.62
C ALA A 23 12.41 -33.28 -19.60
N ARG A 24 13.65 -32.93 -19.25
CA ARG A 24 14.79 -33.85 -19.45
C ARG A 24 15.90 -33.61 -18.44
N GLN A 25 16.24 -34.70 -17.75
CA GLN A 25 17.36 -34.91 -16.85
C GLN A 25 18.70 -34.76 -17.58
N GLN A 26 19.75 -34.40 -16.85
CA GLN A 26 20.99 -35.18 -16.83
C GLN A 26 21.78 -34.87 -15.56
N ALA A 27 22.19 -35.95 -14.90
CA ALA A 27 23.11 -36.00 -13.77
C ALA A 27 24.54 -36.21 -14.30
N GLU A 28 25.55 -35.81 -13.51
CA GLU A 28 26.78 -36.55 -13.20
C GLU A 28 27.73 -35.66 -12.35
N GLY A 29 28.25 -36.19 -11.23
CA GLY A 29 29.33 -35.59 -10.40
C GLY A 29 30.71 -36.07 -10.86
N PRO A 30 31.75 -36.23 -9.99
CA PRO A 30 32.01 -35.70 -8.64
C PRO A 30 33.49 -35.23 -8.43
N GLY A 31 33.85 -34.80 -7.20
CA GLY A 31 35.25 -34.67 -6.69
C GLY A 31 35.29 -33.93 -5.34
N GLN A 32 35.52 -34.58 -4.19
CA GLN A 32 36.82 -34.88 -3.53
C GLN A 32 37.73 -33.63 -3.42
N GLY A 33 38.27 -33.17 -2.28
CA GLY A 33 38.38 -33.65 -0.90
C GLY A 33 39.15 -32.59 -0.04
N ALA A 34 39.72 -33.03 1.10
CA ALA A 34 40.51 -32.34 2.15
C ALA A 34 39.68 -31.79 3.33
N GLU A 35 39.69 -32.38 4.54
CA GLU A 35 40.80 -32.46 5.55
C GLU A 35 41.32 -31.07 5.93
N GLY A 36 41.41 -30.59 7.18
CA GLY A 36 41.26 -31.13 8.55
C GLY A 36 41.70 -30.03 9.55
N CYS A 37 41.87 -30.40 10.82
CA CYS A 37 42.44 -29.64 11.96
C CYS A 37 41.52 -28.61 12.66
N ALA A 38 41.05 -28.88 13.88
CA ALA A 38 41.70 -28.57 15.19
C ALA A 38 41.38 -27.12 15.61
N GLU A 39 41.14 -26.69 16.86
CA GLU A 39 41.30 -27.23 18.21
C GLU A 39 40.70 -26.15 19.16
N GLN A 40 40.19 -26.56 20.34
CA GLN A 40 40.18 -25.82 21.64
C GLN A 40 39.45 -24.45 21.72
N GLY A 41 38.82 -23.99 22.80
CA GLY A 41 38.73 -24.38 24.21
C GLY A 41 38.23 -23.17 25.04
N ALA A 42 37.79 -23.43 26.28
CA ALA A 42 37.47 -22.49 27.39
C ALA A 42 36.20 -21.61 27.25
N GLN A 43 35.11 -21.80 28.01
CA GLN A 43 34.92 -21.68 29.47
C GLN A 43 35.45 -20.38 30.08
N GLN A 44 34.54 -19.50 30.50
CA GLN A 44 34.56 -18.93 31.85
C GLN A 44 33.21 -18.33 32.24
N ALA A 45 32.82 -18.67 33.47
CA ALA A 45 31.68 -18.18 34.24
C ALA A 45 32.12 -17.03 35.16
N GLY A 46 31.12 -16.30 35.68
CA GLY A 46 31.20 -15.25 36.70
C GLY A 46 30.05 -14.28 36.43
N GLU A 47 28.87 -14.37 37.03
CA GLU A 47 28.53 -14.36 38.46
C GLU A 47 29.14 -13.14 39.18
N SER A 48 28.31 -12.12 39.42
CA SER A 48 27.93 -11.64 40.76
C SER A 48 27.30 -10.23 40.69
N ALA A 49 26.22 -10.09 41.44
CA ALA A 49 25.40 -8.91 41.61
C ALA A 49 26.08 -7.80 42.45
N HIS A 50 25.74 -6.54 42.20
CA HIS A 50 25.48 -5.63 43.31
C HIS A 50 24.59 -4.43 42.93
N THR A 51 23.49 -4.35 43.67
CA THR A 51 22.57 -3.22 43.85
C THR A 51 23.30 -2.00 44.38
N VAL A 52 23.06 -0.82 43.79
CA VAL A 52 23.17 0.47 44.49
C VAL A 52 21.97 1.32 44.10
N GLU A 53 20.98 1.36 45.00
CA GLU A 53 20.00 2.43 45.07
C GLU A 53 20.72 3.74 45.39
N GLY A 54 20.68 4.68 44.45
CA GLY A 54 21.12 6.05 44.63
C GLY A 54 19.96 6.98 44.32
N SER A 55 19.28 7.43 45.37
CA SER A 55 18.24 8.44 45.32
C SER A 55 18.79 9.75 44.77
N GLN A 56 18.21 10.27 43.68
CA GLN A 56 18.36 11.68 43.32
C GLN A 56 17.05 12.24 42.78
N GLN A 57 16.76 13.44 43.29
CA GLN A 57 15.48 14.12 43.35
C GLN A 57 14.89 14.46 41.96
N PRO A 58 13.55 14.63 41.88
CA PRO A 58 12.87 15.02 40.64
C PRO A 58 13.24 16.45 40.26
N GLY A 59 14.05 16.57 39.20
CA GLY A 59 14.24 17.80 38.46
C GLY A 59 12.96 18.21 37.74
N GLU A 60 12.76 19.51 37.69
CA GLU A 60 11.61 20.27 37.20
C GLU A 60 11.03 19.76 35.85
N PRO A 61 9.71 19.93 35.60
CA PRO A 61 9.12 19.61 34.31
C PRO A 61 9.74 20.49 33.23
N GLY A 62 10.74 19.93 32.55
CA GLY A 62 11.32 20.48 31.34
C GLY A 62 10.20 20.84 30.38
N GLN A 63 10.11 22.13 30.10
CA GLN A 63 9.30 22.72 29.05
C GLN A 63 9.42 21.85 27.81
N GLY A 64 8.33 21.20 27.43
CA GLY A 64 8.25 20.42 26.20
C GLY A 64 8.59 21.35 25.05
N VAL A 65 9.81 21.22 24.53
CA VAL A 65 10.17 21.72 23.22
C VAL A 65 9.22 21.03 22.27
N GLN A 66 8.16 21.74 21.87
CA GLN A 66 7.30 21.32 20.78
C GLN A 66 8.20 21.23 19.56
N GLN A 67 8.67 20.01 19.26
CA GLN A 67 9.42 19.79 18.04
C GLN A 67 8.51 20.21 16.88
N PRO A 68 9.02 20.96 15.90
CA PRO A 68 8.23 21.30 14.74
C PRO A 68 7.67 20.01 14.15
N GLU A 69 6.36 19.96 13.90
CA GLU A 69 5.71 18.79 13.30
C GLU A 69 6.43 18.47 12.00
N GLU A 70 7.22 17.38 12.01
CA GLU A 70 8.01 16.96 10.86
C GLU A 70 7.05 16.62 9.72
N SER A 71 7.27 17.22 8.54
CA SER A 71 6.44 16.91 7.38
C SER A 71 6.65 15.45 6.95
N ASN A 72 5.64 14.82 6.34
CA ASN A 72 5.77 13.47 5.77
C ASN A 72 6.97 13.36 4.81
N ARG A 73 7.25 14.44 4.05
CA ARG A 73 8.38 14.49 3.12
C ARG A 73 9.70 14.46 3.86
N ASP A 74 9.83 15.22 4.94
CA ASP A 74 11.05 15.30 5.75
C ASP A 74 11.32 13.96 6.47
N ARG A 75 10.26 13.32 6.96
CA ARG A 75 10.32 11.97 7.54
C ARG A 75 10.89 10.95 6.56
N VAL A 76 10.38 10.92 5.33
CA VAL A 76 10.88 10.01 4.28
C VAL A 76 12.34 10.33 3.91
N ARG A 77 12.71 11.61 3.81
CA ARG A 77 14.12 11.97 3.57
C ARG A 77 15.03 11.47 4.67
N ARG A 78 14.66 11.70 5.94
CA ARG A 78 15.45 11.34 7.12
C ARG A 78 15.61 9.83 7.26
N LEU A 79 14.53 9.06 7.09
CA LEU A 79 14.53 7.62 7.34
C LEU A 79 14.99 6.78 6.15
N LEU A 80 14.75 7.23 4.91
CA LEU A 80 14.99 6.45 3.71
C LEU A 80 16.02 7.09 2.77
N LEU A 81 15.77 8.29 2.26
CA LEU A 81 16.54 8.83 1.14
C LEU A 81 17.97 9.24 1.54
N THR A 82 18.13 9.99 2.63
CA THR A 82 19.43 10.43 3.11
C THR A 82 20.32 9.25 3.51
N PRO A 83 19.83 8.24 4.26
CA PRO A 83 20.63 7.06 4.60
C PRO A 83 21.04 6.17 3.43
N LEU A 84 20.31 6.18 2.30
CA LEU A 84 20.67 5.37 1.12
C LEU A 84 21.92 5.91 0.40
N GLY A 85 22.17 7.22 0.45
CA GLY A 85 23.44 7.82 0.01
C GLY A 85 23.83 7.62 -1.45
N PHE A 86 22.90 7.21 -2.33
CA PHE A 86 23.17 7.03 -3.75
C PHE A 86 23.56 8.36 -4.42
N ARG A 87 24.34 8.26 -5.51
CA ARG A 87 24.81 9.40 -6.30
C ARG A 87 23.97 9.57 -7.55
N PHE A 88 23.87 10.78 -8.06
CA PHE A 88 23.32 11.02 -9.40
C PHE A 88 24.40 10.79 -10.46
N ARG A 89 23.98 10.48 -11.68
CA ARG A 89 24.90 10.33 -12.81
C ARG A 89 25.51 11.70 -13.14
N ARG A 90 26.72 11.69 -13.72
CA ARG A 90 27.38 12.92 -14.15
C ARG A 90 26.54 13.60 -15.24
N GLY A 91 26.27 14.90 -15.07
CA GLY A 91 25.46 15.68 -16.00
C GLY A 91 23.96 15.76 -15.66
N THR A 92 23.51 15.11 -14.59
CA THR A 92 22.14 15.34 -14.07
C THR A 92 22.05 16.72 -13.45
N ASP A 93 21.03 17.49 -13.84
CA ASP A 93 20.74 18.80 -13.25
C ASP A 93 20.38 18.67 -11.76
N ALA A 94 20.93 19.54 -10.91
CA ALA A 94 20.71 19.48 -9.47
C ALA A 94 19.25 19.79 -9.09
N GLY A 95 18.59 20.67 -9.85
CA GLY A 95 17.18 20.98 -9.66
C GLY A 95 16.28 19.79 -10.02
N GLU A 96 16.56 19.12 -11.13
CA GLU A 96 15.86 17.91 -11.55
C GLU A 96 16.05 16.74 -10.57
N ALA A 97 17.29 16.52 -10.13
CA ALA A 97 17.62 15.53 -9.10
C ALA A 97 16.82 15.77 -7.81
N ARG A 98 16.76 17.03 -7.35
CA ARG A 98 15.98 17.40 -6.17
C ARG A 98 14.48 17.15 -6.39
N ARG A 99 13.92 17.61 -7.51
CA ARG A 99 12.50 17.39 -7.85
C ARG A 99 12.15 15.90 -7.88
N SER A 100 13.04 15.06 -8.42
CA SER A 100 12.84 13.61 -8.46
C SER A 100 12.77 13.00 -7.06
N LEU A 101 13.69 13.38 -6.16
CA LEU A 101 13.66 12.92 -4.76
C LEU A 101 12.45 13.44 -3.98
N ASP A 102 12.02 14.67 -4.26
CA ASP A 102 10.84 15.27 -3.64
C ASP A 102 9.57 14.53 -4.05
N ALA A 103 9.42 14.23 -5.35
CA ALA A 103 8.31 13.44 -5.87
C ALA A 103 8.30 12.02 -5.29
N LEU A 104 9.48 11.41 -5.13
CA LEU A 104 9.60 10.10 -4.50
C LEU A 104 9.23 10.15 -3.01
N ALA A 105 9.63 11.19 -2.29
CA ALA A 105 9.28 11.39 -0.89
C ALA A 105 7.77 11.60 -0.70
N ASP A 106 7.13 12.38 -1.59
CA ASP A 106 5.68 12.54 -1.59
C ASP A 106 4.97 11.20 -1.86
N GLU A 107 5.51 10.39 -2.77
CA GLU A 107 4.94 9.09 -3.11
C GLU A 107 5.03 8.09 -1.94
N LEU A 108 6.08 8.15 -1.13
CA LEU A 108 6.30 7.22 -0.01
C LEU A 108 5.80 7.77 1.34
N GLY A 109 5.22 8.97 1.37
CA GLY A 109 4.79 9.65 2.60
C GLY A 109 3.72 8.91 3.41
N TYR A 110 3.00 7.96 2.80
CA TYR A 110 2.02 7.10 3.47
C TYR A 110 2.64 5.98 4.32
N MET A 111 3.93 5.68 4.12
CA MET A 111 4.59 4.57 4.80
C MET A 111 4.91 4.92 6.25
N SER A 112 4.79 3.90 7.12
CA SER A 112 5.20 3.97 8.52
C SER A 112 6.73 3.99 8.65
N ASP A 113 7.24 4.47 9.78
CA ASP A 113 8.68 4.55 10.05
C ASP A 113 9.36 3.17 10.01
N ALA A 114 8.69 2.14 10.55
CA ALA A 114 9.16 0.77 10.51
C ALA A 114 9.28 0.26 9.06
N SER A 115 8.27 0.57 8.23
CA SER A 115 8.24 0.20 6.82
C SER A 115 9.30 0.96 6.00
N LEU A 116 9.53 2.24 6.28
CA LEU A 116 10.60 3.02 5.64
C LEU A 116 11.99 2.46 5.99
N SER A 117 12.20 2.04 7.24
CA SER A 117 13.44 1.40 7.68
C SER A 117 13.67 0.04 7.00
N ALA A 118 12.62 -0.77 6.89
CA ALA A 118 12.68 -2.05 6.17
C ALA A 118 12.97 -1.84 4.67
N LEU A 119 12.28 -0.88 4.04
CA LEU A 119 12.47 -0.53 2.63
C LEU A 119 13.92 -0.06 2.36
N ARG A 120 14.51 0.72 3.26
CA ARG A 120 15.92 1.11 3.20
C ARG A 120 16.84 -0.12 3.12
N GLY A 121 16.63 -1.10 3.99
CA GLY A 121 17.41 -2.35 4.00
C GLY A 121 17.34 -3.10 2.68
N MET A 122 16.14 -3.18 2.09
CA MET A 122 15.95 -3.85 0.79
C MET A 122 16.60 -3.10 -0.38
N LEU A 123 16.55 -1.76 -0.37
CA LEU A 123 17.03 -0.92 -1.46
C LEU A 123 18.53 -0.63 -1.42
N ALA A 124 19.20 -0.79 -0.27
CA ALA A 124 20.63 -0.51 -0.13
C ALA A 124 21.52 -1.20 -1.17
N SER A 125 21.10 -2.36 -1.68
CA SER A 125 21.84 -3.15 -2.70
C SER A 125 21.35 -2.94 -4.14
N LYS A 126 20.38 -2.06 -4.36
CA LYS A 126 19.63 -1.92 -5.63
C LYS A 126 20.02 -0.71 -6.46
N GLY A 127 21.11 -0.04 -6.09
CA GLY A 127 21.65 1.07 -6.88
C GLY A 127 22.01 0.63 -8.31
N GLU A 128 21.99 1.60 -9.22
CA GLU A 128 22.30 1.41 -10.63
C GLU A 128 23.80 1.46 -10.92
N GLY A 129 24.17 0.95 -12.10
CA GLY A 129 25.55 0.89 -12.59
C GLY A 129 26.33 -0.32 -12.07
N SER A 130 27.55 -0.52 -12.60
CA SER A 130 28.42 -1.63 -12.22
C SER A 130 28.79 -1.61 -10.73
N ALA A 131 28.95 -0.41 -10.16
CA ALA A 131 29.25 -0.21 -8.75
C ALA A 131 28.00 -0.09 -7.85
N ARG A 132 26.79 -0.19 -8.41
CA ARG A 132 25.49 -0.05 -7.70
C ARG A 132 25.40 1.17 -6.77
N CYS A 133 25.99 2.28 -7.21
CA CYS A 133 26.11 3.48 -6.41
C CYS A 133 25.23 4.63 -6.93
N PHE A 134 24.54 4.44 -8.05
CA PHE A 134 23.63 5.43 -8.61
C PHE A 134 22.20 5.21 -8.13
N TRP A 135 21.41 6.29 -8.08
CA TRP A 135 20.00 6.22 -7.73
C TRP A 135 19.26 5.24 -8.65
N PRO A 136 18.52 4.26 -8.09
CA PRO A 136 17.67 3.38 -8.86
C PRO A 136 16.49 4.11 -9.51
N ASP A 137 15.97 3.56 -10.60
CA ASP A 137 14.71 4.01 -11.18
C ASP A 137 13.57 4.06 -10.14
N PRO A 138 12.72 5.11 -10.12
CA PRO A 138 11.60 5.24 -9.20
C PRO A 138 10.64 4.02 -9.20
N ALA A 139 10.50 3.29 -10.30
CA ALA A 139 9.70 2.06 -10.34
C ALA A 139 10.26 0.98 -9.41
N THR A 140 11.57 0.94 -9.18
CA THR A 140 12.20 0.03 -8.20
C THR A 140 11.70 0.33 -6.80
N PHE A 141 11.67 1.62 -6.42
CA PHE A 141 11.15 2.05 -5.12
C PHE A 141 9.67 1.67 -4.96
N ARG A 142 8.85 1.89 -5.99
CA ARG A 142 7.43 1.52 -5.98
C ARG A 142 7.23 0.02 -5.78
N GLY A 143 7.98 -0.81 -6.51
CA GLY A 143 7.89 -2.25 -6.42
C GLY A 143 8.22 -2.77 -5.02
N PHE A 144 9.31 -2.29 -4.41
CA PHE A 144 9.68 -2.69 -3.05
C PHE A 144 8.77 -2.07 -1.98
N ALA A 145 8.29 -0.85 -2.16
CA ALA A 145 7.34 -0.23 -1.25
C ALA A 145 6.04 -1.05 -1.16
N GLU A 146 5.52 -1.53 -2.29
CA GLU A 146 4.32 -2.38 -2.31
C GLU A 146 4.54 -3.72 -1.59
N ILE A 147 5.76 -4.28 -1.64
CA ILE A 147 6.10 -5.51 -0.91
C ILE A 147 6.11 -5.26 0.61
N VAL A 148 6.65 -4.11 1.04
CA VAL A 148 6.83 -3.80 2.46
C VAL A 148 5.53 -3.31 3.12
N GLN A 149 4.82 -2.40 2.46
CA GLN A 149 3.56 -1.85 2.94
C GLN A 149 2.67 -1.55 1.73
N PRO A 150 1.78 -2.47 1.33
CA PRO A 150 0.84 -2.23 0.25
C PRO A 150 0.07 -0.93 0.50
N ARG A 151 0.00 -0.05 -0.51
CA ARG A 151 -0.72 1.21 -0.34
C ARG A 151 -2.21 0.91 -0.13
N PRO A 152 -2.86 1.49 0.89
CA PRO A 152 -4.31 1.47 1.00
C PRO A 152 -4.92 1.97 -0.30
N LEU A 153 -5.88 1.23 -0.86
CA LEU A 153 -6.42 1.52 -2.18
C LEU A 153 -6.97 2.95 -2.27
N GLU A 154 -7.56 3.41 -1.18
CA GLU A 154 -8.17 4.72 -0.99
C GLU A 154 -7.17 5.88 -1.15
N GLU A 155 -5.87 5.61 -1.07
CA GLU A 155 -4.78 6.57 -1.22
C GLU A 155 -4.04 6.41 -2.55
N VAL A 156 -4.41 5.44 -3.39
CA VAL A 156 -3.82 5.29 -4.73
C VAL A 156 -4.22 6.51 -5.58
N PRO A 157 -3.27 7.37 -6.02
CA PRO A 157 -3.62 8.61 -6.70
C PRO A 157 -4.42 8.39 -7.99
N ALA A 158 -4.13 7.31 -8.72
CA ALA A 158 -4.87 6.92 -9.91
C ALA A 158 -6.34 6.58 -9.60
N LEU A 159 -6.61 5.90 -8.48
CA LEU A 159 -7.97 5.56 -8.05
C LEU A 159 -8.73 6.83 -7.66
N VAL A 160 -8.12 7.67 -6.81
CA VAL A 160 -8.73 8.94 -6.37
C VAL A 160 -9.04 9.85 -7.57
N ARG A 161 -8.09 10.01 -8.50
CA ARG A 161 -8.29 10.81 -9.71
C ARG A 161 -9.40 10.24 -10.59
N TRP A 162 -9.48 8.91 -10.70
CA TRP A 162 -10.53 8.26 -11.47
C TRP A 162 -11.91 8.46 -10.83
N PHE A 163 -12.05 8.28 -9.52
CA PHE A 163 -13.31 8.55 -8.81
C PHE A 163 -13.71 10.02 -8.82
N ARG A 164 -12.75 10.96 -8.90
CA ARG A 164 -13.01 12.40 -9.09
C ARG A 164 -13.55 12.74 -10.49
N SER A 165 -13.23 11.90 -11.48
CA SER A 165 -13.68 12.08 -12.86
C SER A 165 -15.17 11.76 -13.04
N VAL A 166 -15.68 11.92 -14.26
CA VAL A 166 -17.05 11.53 -14.66
C VAL A 166 -17.31 10.03 -14.49
N GLU A 167 -16.26 9.21 -14.48
CA GLU A 167 -16.39 7.76 -14.39
C GLU A 167 -16.78 7.29 -12.99
N GLY A 168 -16.45 8.04 -11.95
CA GLY A 168 -16.87 7.76 -10.57
C GLY A 168 -18.39 7.73 -10.41
N PRO A 169 -19.10 8.86 -10.70
CA PRO A 169 -20.55 8.91 -10.69
C PRO A 169 -21.20 7.84 -11.60
N ARG A 170 -20.66 7.61 -12.80
CA ARG A 170 -21.14 6.55 -13.70
C ARG A 170 -21.09 5.16 -13.09
N ALA A 171 -20.04 4.84 -12.33
CA ALA A 171 -19.93 3.55 -11.65
C ALA A 171 -20.90 3.40 -10.48
N VAL A 172 -21.24 4.51 -9.80
CA VAL A 172 -22.32 4.55 -8.81
C VAL A 172 -23.65 4.21 -9.47
N GLU A 173 -24.00 4.93 -10.55
CA GLU A 173 -25.25 4.75 -11.29
C GLU A 173 -25.39 3.34 -11.89
N ALA A 174 -24.30 2.80 -12.45
CA ALA A 174 -24.28 1.45 -12.99
C ALA A 174 -24.31 0.36 -11.89
N GLY A 175 -24.03 0.72 -10.64
CA GLY A 175 -23.90 -0.21 -9.52
C GLY A 175 -22.74 -1.19 -9.71
N THR A 176 -21.58 -0.69 -10.16
CA THR A 176 -20.36 -1.47 -10.42
C THR A 176 -19.18 -1.03 -9.53
N LEU A 177 -19.45 -0.23 -8.50
CA LEU A 177 -18.44 0.39 -7.64
C LEU A 177 -17.51 -0.63 -6.97
N VAL A 178 -18.09 -1.65 -6.32
CA VAL A 178 -17.31 -2.66 -5.59
C VAL A 178 -16.41 -3.42 -6.55
N GLU A 179 -16.94 -3.84 -7.70
CA GLU A 179 -16.19 -4.61 -8.69
C GLU A 179 -15.11 -3.77 -9.36
N THR A 180 -15.37 -2.49 -9.59
CA THR A 180 -14.37 -1.55 -10.07
C THR A 180 -13.28 -1.36 -9.03
N PHE A 181 -13.63 -1.20 -7.76
CA PHE A 181 -12.66 -1.10 -6.66
C PHE A 181 -11.78 -2.35 -6.56
N LEU A 182 -12.38 -3.54 -6.59
CA LEU A 182 -11.65 -4.82 -6.58
C LEU A 182 -10.80 -5.01 -7.85
N TRP A 183 -11.25 -4.48 -8.99
CA TRP A 183 -10.44 -4.44 -10.20
C TRP A 183 -9.18 -3.61 -9.99
N PHE A 184 -9.31 -2.42 -9.41
CA PHE A 184 -8.17 -1.59 -9.04
C PHE A 184 -7.26 -2.27 -8.01
N GLU A 185 -7.81 -3.03 -7.07
CA GLU A 185 -6.99 -3.75 -6.08
C GLU A 185 -6.05 -4.75 -6.77
N LYS A 186 -6.60 -5.48 -7.73
CA LYS A 186 -5.89 -6.53 -8.47
C LYS A 186 -5.00 -5.99 -9.59
N LYS A 187 -5.43 -4.95 -10.30
CA LYS A 187 -4.80 -4.47 -11.54
C LYS A 187 -4.08 -3.12 -11.38
N LYS A 188 -4.31 -2.42 -10.27
CA LYS A 188 -3.76 -1.09 -9.95
C LYS A 188 -3.98 -0.05 -11.07
N ALA A 189 -4.98 -0.29 -11.92
CA ALA A 189 -5.30 0.53 -13.08
C ALA A 189 -6.81 0.48 -13.35
N PRO A 190 -7.41 1.56 -13.87
CA PRO A 190 -8.82 1.58 -14.22
C PRO A 190 -9.17 0.58 -15.34
N PRO A 191 -10.42 0.09 -15.39
CA PRO A 191 -10.93 -0.68 -16.53
C PRO A 191 -11.13 0.27 -17.74
N LEU A 192 -10.06 0.53 -18.48
CA LEU A 192 -10.09 1.44 -19.64
C LEU A 192 -10.64 0.77 -20.90
N THR A 193 -10.40 -0.53 -21.09
CA THR A 193 -10.82 -1.24 -22.30
C THR A 193 -12.30 -1.64 -22.22
N PRO A 194 -13.01 -1.71 -23.36
CA PRO A 194 -14.40 -2.20 -23.40
C PRO A 194 -14.55 -3.59 -22.77
N GLN A 195 -13.59 -4.48 -23.02
CA GLN A 195 -13.56 -5.81 -22.42
C GLN A 195 -13.41 -5.76 -20.89
N ALA A 196 -12.51 -4.93 -20.35
CA ALA A 196 -12.35 -4.79 -18.90
C ALA A 196 -13.63 -4.25 -18.25
N ARG A 197 -14.29 -3.28 -18.88
CA ARG A 197 -15.57 -2.74 -18.42
C ARG A 197 -16.67 -3.79 -18.44
N ALA A 198 -16.75 -4.59 -19.50
CA ALA A 198 -17.71 -5.68 -19.61
C ALA A 198 -17.49 -6.75 -18.52
N MET A 199 -16.23 -7.11 -18.24
CA MET A 199 -15.91 -8.05 -17.15
C MET A 199 -16.33 -7.52 -15.77
N VAL A 200 -16.11 -6.23 -15.51
CA VAL A 200 -16.53 -5.56 -14.27
C VAL A 200 -18.06 -5.56 -14.16
N ALA A 201 -18.76 -5.18 -15.21
CA ALA A 201 -20.23 -5.17 -15.24
C ALA A 201 -20.83 -6.57 -15.04
N GLN A 202 -20.26 -7.60 -15.69
CA GLN A 202 -20.68 -8.99 -15.53
C GLN A 202 -20.53 -9.46 -14.08
N ARG A 203 -19.40 -9.15 -13.44
CA ARG A 203 -19.18 -9.48 -12.02
C ARG A 203 -20.17 -8.76 -11.12
N ALA A 204 -20.48 -7.49 -11.43
CA ALA A 204 -21.44 -6.72 -10.65
C ALA A 204 -22.84 -7.31 -10.73
N GLN A 205 -23.24 -7.79 -11.91
CA GLN A 205 -24.50 -8.50 -12.10
C GLN A 205 -24.54 -9.81 -11.29
N GLN A 206 -23.45 -10.59 -11.28
CA GLN A 206 -23.35 -11.83 -10.49
C GLN A 206 -23.47 -11.55 -8.99
N ASN A 207 -22.76 -10.55 -8.48
CA ASN A 207 -22.81 -10.18 -7.06
C ASN A 207 -24.19 -9.63 -6.67
N ARG A 208 -24.81 -8.82 -7.53
CA ARG A 208 -26.19 -8.35 -7.34
C ARG A 208 -27.16 -9.52 -7.25
N ARG A 209 -27.04 -10.50 -8.16
CA ARG A 209 -27.87 -11.70 -8.13
C ARG A 209 -27.67 -12.51 -6.85
N ARG A 210 -26.43 -12.61 -6.35
CA ARG A 210 -26.15 -13.28 -5.09
C ARG A 210 -26.81 -12.56 -3.91
N LEU A 211 -26.75 -11.23 -3.85
CA LEU A 211 -27.47 -10.44 -2.83
C LEU A 211 -28.99 -10.65 -2.91
N GLU A 212 -29.56 -10.68 -4.11
CA GLU A 212 -30.99 -10.96 -4.33
C GLU A 212 -31.38 -12.34 -3.77
N VAL A 213 -30.58 -13.37 -4.03
CA VAL A 213 -30.83 -14.74 -3.52
C VAL A 213 -30.77 -14.78 -2.00
N ILE A 214 -29.77 -14.14 -1.38
CA ILE A 214 -29.64 -14.09 0.08
C ILE A 214 -30.84 -13.36 0.70
N SER A 215 -31.27 -12.26 0.07
CA SER A 215 -32.42 -11.47 0.50
C SER A 215 -33.75 -12.22 0.33
N ASP A 216 -33.96 -12.91 -0.79
CA ASP A 216 -35.16 -13.70 -1.05
C ASP A 216 -35.28 -14.88 -0.08
N ARG A 217 -34.17 -15.58 0.22
CA ARG A 217 -34.13 -16.61 1.26
C ARG A 217 -34.53 -16.04 2.62
N ARG A 218 -34.01 -14.88 3.00
CA ARG A 218 -34.35 -14.20 4.26
C ARG A 218 -35.84 -13.81 4.30
N ALA A 219 -36.39 -13.31 3.20
CA ALA A 219 -37.80 -12.91 3.10
C ALA A 219 -38.77 -14.09 3.22
N ARG A 220 -38.34 -15.29 2.80
CA ARG A 220 -39.09 -16.54 2.96
C ARG A 220 -38.82 -17.26 4.28
N GLU A 221 -38.12 -16.61 5.21
CA GLU A 221 -37.70 -17.17 6.50
C GLU A 221 -36.85 -18.45 6.37
N VAL A 222 -36.22 -18.64 5.21
CA VAL A 222 -35.27 -19.73 4.97
C VAL A 222 -33.90 -19.31 5.49
N ARG A 223 -33.26 -20.20 6.26
CA ARG A 223 -31.93 -19.95 6.81
C ARG A 223 -30.89 -19.82 5.69
N ASN A 224 -30.18 -18.70 5.68
CA ASN A 224 -28.97 -18.53 4.87
C ASN A 224 -27.79 -19.25 5.52
N ASP A 225 -26.88 -19.76 4.70
CA ASP A 225 -25.64 -20.35 5.20
C ASP A 225 -24.71 -19.27 5.80
N ALA A 226 -23.77 -19.70 6.65
CA ALA A 226 -22.87 -18.78 7.36
C ALA A 226 -21.95 -18.02 6.39
N GLN A 227 -21.53 -18.68 5.31
CA GLN A 227 -20.60 -18.15 4.31
C GLN A 227 -21.23 -17.05 3.45
N ASP A 228 -22.51 -17.18 3.09
CA ASP A 228 -23.31 -16.19 2.39
C ASP A 228 -23.53 -14.96 3.26
N LEU A 229 -23.80 -15.15 4.56
CA LEU A 229 -23.94 -14.03 5.49
C LEU A 229 -22.62 -13.31 5.73
N GLU A 230 -21.51 -14.03 5.85
CA GLU A 230 -20.17 -13.44 5.92
C GLU A 230 -19.83 -12.66 4.64
N TRP A 231 -20.08 -13.27 3.49
CA TRP A 231 -19.87 -12.64 2.19
C TRP A 231 -20.74 -11.39 2.01
N GLU A 232 -22.03 -11.44 2.38
CA GLU A 232 -22.94 -10.29 2.32
C GLU A 232 -22.43 -9.15 3.20
N ARG A 233 -22.01 -9.46 4.43
CA ARG A 233 -21.45 -8.45 5.36
C ARG A 233 -20.23 -7.79 4.75
N TRP A 234 -19.27 -8.57 4.26
CA TRP A 234 -18.06 -8.08 3.61
C TRP A 234 -18.39 -7.21 2.38
N TYR A 235 -19.32 -7.67 1.53
CA TYR A 235 -19.69 -6.96 0.31
C TYR A 235 -20.32 -5.61 0.65
N ARG A 236 -21.29 -5.59 1.57
CA ARG A 236 -21.96 -4.36 2.02
C ARG A 236 -21.00 -3.40 2.72
N SER A 237 -20.09 -3.89 3.57
CA SER A 237 -19.09 -3.03 4.21
C SER A 237 -18.13 -2.43 3.19
N THR A 238 -17.76 -3.20 2.17
CA THR A 238 -16.91 -2.73 1.07
C THR A 238 -17.63 -1.68 0.24
N LEU A 239 -18.90 -1.91 -0.10
CA LEU A 239 -19.73 -0.94 -0.82
C LEU A 239 -19.80 0.39 -0.06
N ALA A 240 -20.17 0.35 1.23
CA ALA A 240 -20.27 1.54 2.07
C ALA A 240 -18.93 2.31 2.16
N ARG A 241 -17.81 1.58 2.29
CA ARG A 241 -16.47 2.18 2.31
C ARG A 241 -16.16 2.91 0.99
N VAL A 242 -16.44 2.29 -0.14
CA VAL A 242 -16.15 2.85 -1.47
C VAL A 242 -17.09 4.02 -1.78
N GLU A 243 -18.36 3.93 -1.42
CA GLU A 243 -19.32 5.05 -1.55
C GLU A 243 -18.87 6.26 -0.72
N ALA A 244 -18.42 6.05 0.52
CA ALA A 244 -17.88 7.12 1.36
C ALA A 244 -16.64 7.79 0.73
N LEU A 245 -15.75 7.00 0.12
CA LEU A 245 -14.61 7.50 -0.62
C LEU A 245 -15.03 8.37 -1.81
N VAL A 246 -15.96 7.89 -2.65
CA VAL A 246 -16.47 8.64 -3.81
C VAL A 246 -17.11 9.94 -3.34
N ALA A 247 -17.96 9.89 -2.31
CA ALA A 247 -18.63 11.06 -1.76
C ALA A 247 -17.63 12.10 -1.23
N ARG A 248 -16.58 11.66 -0.51
CA ARG A 248 -15.48 12.54 -0.05
C ARG A 248 -14.80 13.25 -1.23
N VAL A 249 -14.36 12.48 -2.22
CA VAL A 249 -13.60 13.01 -3.36
C VAL A 249 -14.44 13.95 -4.23
N GLN A 250 -15.74 13.69 -4.36
CA GLN A 250 -16.66 14.57 -5.08
C GLN A 250 -16.94 15.88 -4.32
N ARG A 251 -17.07 15.84 -2.99
CA ARG A 251 -17.17 17.06 -2.17
C ARG A 251 -15.93 17.94 -2.30
N GLU A 252 -14.73 17.35 -2.21
CA GLU A 252 -13.47 18.08 -2.41
C GLU A 252 -13.40 18.74 -3.79
N LYS A 253 -13.87 18.05 -4.83
CA LYS A 253 -13.93 18.60 -6.19
C LYS A 253 -14.89 19.78 -6.28
N GLN A 254 -16.06 19.68 -5.64
CA GLN A 254 -17.02 20.78 -5.59
C GLN A 254 -16.43 21.99 -4.87
N VAL A 255 -15.82 21.82 -3.69
CA VAL A 255 -15.17 22.90 -2.95
C VAL A 255 -14.05 23.56 -3.78
N GLY A 256 -13.19 22.77 -4.42
CA GLY A 256 -12.13 23.32 -5.29
C GLY A 256 -12.63 23.94 -6.60
N GLN A 257 -13.88 23.69 -7.00
CA GLN A 257 -14.54 24.35 -8.13
C GLN A 257 -15.31 25.60 -7.67
N THR A 258 -15.75 25.64 -6.42
CA THR A 258 -16.42 26.77 -5.74
C THR A 258 -15.42 27.75 -5.10
N ASP A 259 -14.12 27.49 -5.18
CA ASP A 259 -13.06 28.42 -4.79
C ASP A 259 -12.43 29.10 -6.03
N PRO A 260 -13.14 30.01 -6.73
CA PRO A 260 -12.51 30.93 -7.63
C PRO A 260 -12.08 32.14 -6.79
N ALA A 261 -10.82 32.54 -6.90
CA ALA A 261 -10.35 33.89 -6.60
C ALA A 261 -11.00 34.95 -7.53
N GLN A 262 -12.33 34.92 -7.68
CA GLN A 262 -13.15 35.77 -8.55
C GLN A 262 -14.31 36.47 -7.84
N ASP A 263 -14.46 36.35 -6.52
CA ASP A 263 -15.41 37.20 -5.79
C ASP A 263 -14.85 38.62 -5.51
N THR A 264 -13.53 38.83 -5.65
CA THR A 264 -12.90 40.15 -5.48
C THR A 264 -12.99 41.07 -6.70
N THR A 265 -13.41 40.59 -7.87
CA THR A 265 -13.53 41.44 -9.07
C THR A 265 -14.96 41.91 -9.30
N ARG A 266 -15.98 41.22 -8.75
CA ARG A 266 -17.39 41.58 -8.98
C ARG A 266 -17.91 42.66 -8.02
N THR A 267 -17.35 42.76 -6.82
CA THR A 267 -17.73 43.80 -5.85
C THR A 267 -17.09 45.16 -6.11
N ALA A 268 -16.01 45.24 -6.89
CA ALA A 268 -15.37 46.52 -7.21
C ALA A 268 -16.11 47.32 -8.30
N GLU A 269 -16.90 46.67 -9.15
CA GLU A 269 -17.66 47.33 -10.24
C GLU A 269 -19.08 47.76 -9.81
N GLU A 270 -19.63 47.19 -8.73
CA GLU A 270 -20.96 47.55 -8.19
C GLU A 270 -20.95 48.70 -7.18
N VAL A 271 -19.77 49.16 -6.74
CA VAL A 271 -19.61 50.34 -5.85
C VAL A 271 -19.28 51.63 -6.63
N ALA A 272 -19.14 51.54 -7.96
CA ALA A 272 -18.85 52.67 -8.84
C ALA A 272 -20.07 53.20 -9.63
N ARG A 273 -21.29 52.84 -9.21
CA ARG A 273 -22.56 53.44 -9.70
C ARG A 273 -23.27 54.14 -8.55
#